data_AF-A0A260ZKZ5-F1
#
_entry.id   AF-A0A260ZKZ5-F1
#
_cell.length_a   1.000
_cell.length_b   1.000
_cell.length_c   1.000
_cell.angle_alpha   90.00
_cell.angle_beta   90.00
_cell.angle_gamma   90.00
#
_symmetry.space_group_name_H-M   'P 1'
#
loop_
_entity.id
_entity.type
_entity.pdbx_description
1 polymer ?
#
loop_
_entity_poly.entity_id
_entity_poly.type
_entity_poly.pdbx_seq_one_letter_code
_entity_poly.pdbx_strand_id
1 'polypeptide(L)' 'MFGVLSRALTQGNSLIRQLLAVRTPMCQEVAGFKVKSRLKLRCRCCYFIRVDGRLHVECNENPRHKAREVFDVKKLW' A
#
# COMPACT_ATOMS: atom_id res chain seq x y z
N MET A 1 32.06 19.26 -38.84
CA MET A 1 31.02 18.22 -38.82
C MET A 1 31.06 17.41 -37.50
N PHE A 2 30.93 18.09 -36.34
CA PHE A 2 31.06 17.44 -35.02
C PHE A 2 29.81 17.56 -34.12
N GLY A 3 28.86 18.44 -34.46
CA GLY A 3 27.70 18.72 -33.61
C GLY A 3 26.60 17.66 -33.63
N VAL A 4 26.45 16.90 -34.72
CA VAL A 4 25.41 15.86 -34.85
C VAL A 4 25.73 14.63 -34.01
N LEU A 5 27.01 14.24 -33.95
CA LEU A 5 27.48 13.13 -33.10
C LEU A 5 27.35 13.47 -31.62
N SER A 6 27.74 14.68 -31.20
CA SER A 6 27.59 15.10 -29.81
C SER A 6 26.13 15.11 -29.37
N ARG A 7 25.20 15.59 -30.20
CA ARG A 7 23.76 15.60 -29.88
C ARG A 7 23.17 14.19 -29.71
N ALA A 8 23.54 13.25 -30.57
CA ALA A 8 23.09 11.86 -30.47
C ALA A 8 23.61 11.18 -29.18
N LEU A 9 24.87 11.45 -28.79
CA LEU A 9 25.44 10.93 -27.55
C LEU A 9 24.77 11.53 -26.31
N THR A 10 24.49 12.83 -26.29
CA THR A 10 23.78 13.47 -25.16
C THR A 10 22.36 12.93 -25.02
N GLN A 11 21.68 12.67 -26.15
CA GLN A 11 20.33 12.11 -26.17
C GLN A 11 20.29 10.63 -25.75
N GLY A 12 21.29 9.82 -26.12
CA GLY A 12 21.40 8.45 -25.63
C GLY A 12 21.65 8.39 -24.11
N ASN A 13 22.48 9.30 -23.60
CA ASN A 13 22.85 9.32 -22.18
C ASN A 13 21.69 9.75 -21.26
N SER A 14 20.77 10.61 -21.74
CA SER A 14 19.58 10.99 -20.98
C SER A 14 18.57 9.84 -20.88
N LEU A 15 18.42 9.02 -21.93
CA LEU A 15 17.56 7.84 -21.91
C LEU A 15 18.09 6.74 -20.98
N ILE A 16 19.41 6.49 -21.01
CA ILE A 16 20.06 5.53 -20.10
C ILE A 16 19.85 5.96 -18.63
N ARG A 17 20.00 7.25 -18.33
CA ARG A 17 19.72 7.79 -16.99
C ARG A 17 18.27 7.64 -16.55
N GLN A 18 17.29 7.77 -17.44
CA GLN A 18 15.87 7.60 -17.10
C GLN A 18 15.48 6.14 -16.84
N LEU A 19 16.09 5.20 -17.57
CA LEU A 19 15.80 3.77 -17.41
C LEU A 19 16.51 3.17 -16.18
N LEU A 20 17.74 3.62 -15.90
CA LEU A 20 18.50 3.21 -14.71
C LEU A 20 18.23 4.11 -13.49
N ALA A 21 17.34 5.11 -13.62
CA ALA A 21 16.96 5.93 -12.48
C ALA A 21 16.30 5.05 -11.42
N VAL A 22 16.84 5.11 -10.19
CA VAL A 22 16.19 4.57 -9.00
C VAL A 22 14.84 5.28 -8.86
N ARG A 23 13.77 4.59 -9.25
CA ARG A 23 12.41 5.03 -8.99
C ARG A 23 12.15 4.77 -7.52
N THR A 24 12.20 5.81 -6.69
CA THR A 24 11.66 5.73 -5.33
C THR A 24 10.20 5.32 -5.43
N PRO A 25 9.80 4.17 -4.86
CA PRO A 25 8.40 3.75 -4.91
C PRO A 25 7.56 4.83 -4.25
N MET A 26 6.59 5.36 -4.99
CA MET A 26 5.59 6.25 -4.41
C MET A 26 4.72 5.39 -3.49
N CYS A 27 5.05 5.39 -2.20
CA CYS A 27 4.27 4.70 -1.19
C CYS A 27 3.01 5.52 -0.93
N GLN A 28 1.90 5.18 -1.59
CA GLN A 28 0.60 5.76 -1.26
C GLN A 28 0.17 5.22 0.10
N GLU A 29 0.11 6.10 1.10
CA GLU A 29 -0.51 5.78 2.38
C GLU A 29 -2.01 5.57 2.17
N VAL A 30 -2.42 4.31 2.02
CA VAL A 30 -3.83 3.94 2.07
C VAL A 30 -4.24 3.90 3.53
N ALA A 31 -5.33 4.56 3.88
CA ALA A 31 -5.97 4.41 5.20
C ALA A 31 -6.48 2.97 5.38
N GLY A 32 -5.59 2.09 5.83
CA GLY A 32 -5.86 0.67 6.06
C GLY A 32 -6.73 0.42 7.30
N PHE A 33 -6.86 -0.86 7.66
CA PHE A 33 -7.56 -1.28 8.87
C PHE A 33 -6.74 -0.94 10.11
N LYS A 34 -7.37 -0.37 11.15
CA LYS A 34 -6.70 -0.20 12.45
C LYS A 34 -6.60 -1.56 13.15
N VAL A 35 -5.39 -2.05 13.37
CA VAL A 35 -5.18 -3.31 14.11
C VAL A 35 -5.49 -3.11 15.59
N LYS A 36 -6.29 -4.00 16.17
CA LYS A 36 -6.67 -4.00 17.59
C LYS A 36 -6.78 -5.42 18.12
N SER A 37 -6.40 -5.62 19.39
CA SER A 37 -6.58 -6.90 20.09
C SER A 37 -8.05 -7.23 20.33
N ARG A 38 -8.86 -6.23 20.71
CA ARG A 38 -10.31 -6.37 20.89
C ARG A 38 -11.08 -5.50 19.91
N LEU A 39 -11.91 -6.15 19.11
CA LEU A 39 -12.79 -5.48 18.16
C LEU A 39 -14.14 -5.15 18.80
N LYS A 40 -14.71 -4.02 18.39
CA LYS A 40 -16.05 -3.59 18.79
C LYS A 40 -16.73 -2.85 17.65
N LEU A 41 -18.03 -3.04 17.52
CA LEU A 41 -18.86 -2.26 16.62
C LEU A 41 -19.07 -0.87 17.25
N ARG A 42 -18.94 0.18 16.45
CA ARG A 42 -19.10 1.58 16.91
C ARG A 42 -20.39 2.21 16.39
N CYS A 43 -20.97 1.61 15.36
CA CYS A 43 -22.09 2.12 14.60
C CYS A 43 -23.04 0.97 14.24
N ARG A 44 -24.26 1.29 13.80
CA ARG A 44 -25.25 0.28 13.37
C ARG A 44 -24.86 -0.42 12.08
N CYS A 45 -24.18 0.29 11.18
CA CYS A 45 -23.73 -0.21 9.88
C CYS A 45 -22.38 -0.95 9.96
N CYS A 46 -21.85 -1.13 11.16
CA CYS A 46 -20.60 -1.83 11.41
C CYS A 46 -20.92 -3.32 11.59
N TYR A 47 -20.19 -4.20 10.92
CA TYR A 47 -20.38 -5.65 11.04
C TYR A 47 -19.06 -6.40 11.11
N PHE A 48 -19.13 -7.63 11.60
CA PHE A 48 -17.99 -8.53 11.69
C PHE A 48 -17.88 -9.41 10.46
N ILE A 49 -16.66 -9.58 9.96
CA ILE A 49 -16.31 -10.50 8.88
C ILE A 49 -15.05 -11.28 9.25
N ARG A 50 -14.98 -12.55 8.86
CA ARG A 50 -13.79 -13.40 9.01
C ARG A 50 -13.05 -13.43 7.67
N VAL A 51 -11.82 -12.94 7.67
CA VAL A 51 -10.95 -12.92 6.47
C VAL A 51 -9.60 -13.49 6.88
N ASP A 52 -9.08 -14.46 6.12
CA ASP A 52 -7.79 -15.13 6.38
C ASP A 52 -7.61 -15.61 7.82
N GLY A 53 -8.69 -16.14 8.41
CA GLY A 53 -8.71 -16.64 9.79
C GLY A 53 -8.71 -15.56 10.88
N ARG A 54 -8.78 -14.27 10.54
CA ARG A 54 -8.82 -13.14 11.47
C ARG A 54 -10.19 -12.49 11.48
N LEU A 55 -10.59 -11.97 12.64
CA LEU A 55 -11.81 -11.17 12.72
C LEU A 55 -11.54 -9.73 12.26
N HIS A 56 -12.42 -9.19 11.43
CA HIS A 56 -12.38 -7.82 10.91
C HIS A 56 -13.71 -7.13 11.22
N VAL A 57 -13.65 -5.82 11.45
CA VAL A 57 -14.81 -4.93 11.48
C VAL A 57 -14.80 -4.12 10.20
N GLU A 58 -15.86 -4.25 9.42
CA GLU A 58 -16.11 -3.41 8.25
C GLU A 58 -17.27 -2.45 8.51
N CYS A 59 -17.26 -1.34 7.79
CA CYS A 59 -18.29 -0.32 7.83
C CYS A 59 -18.32 0.39 6.48
N ASN A 60 -19.51 0.51 5.90
CA ASN A 60 -19.72 1.13 4.60
C ASN A 60 -19.82 2.66 4.72
N GLU A 61 -20.36 3.18 5.83
CA GLU A 61 -20.55 4.62 6.04
C GLU A 61 -19.28 5.33 6.53
N ASN A 62 -18.57 4.74 7.50
CA ASN A 62 -17.43 5.36 8.15
C ASN A 62 -16.17 4.48 8.05
N PRO A 63 -15.22 4.79 7.13
CA PRO A 63 -13.99 4.00 6.97
C PRO A 63 -13.11 4.03 8.22
N ARG A 64 -13.25 5.05 9.09
CA ARG A 64 -12.54 5.15 10.38
C ARG A 64 -12.91 4.05 11.39
N HIS A 65 -14.01 3.33 11.17
CA HIS A 65 -14.42 2.20 12.02
C HIS A 65 -13.74 0.89 11.62
N LYS A 66 -13.13 0.82 10.43
CA LYS A 66 -12.47 -0.38 9.93
C LYS A 66 -11.33 -0.78 10.85
N ALA A 67 -11.44 -1.99 11.41
CA ALA A 67 -10.46 -2.53 12.34
C ALA A 67 -10.23 -4.02 12.10
N ARG A 68 -9.05 -4.51 12.45
CA ARG A 68 -8.63 -5.90 12.23
C ARG A 68 -8.02 -6.49 13.49
N GLU A 69 -8.26 -7.76 13.75
CA GLU A 69 -7.61 -8.51 14.82
C GLU A 69 -6.10 -8.59 14.60
N VAL A 70 -5.33 -8.60 15.70
CA VAL A 70 -3.89 -8.84 15.63
C VAL A 70 -3.65 -10.21 15.01
N PHE A 71 -2.64 -10.31 14.12
CA PHE A 71 -2.27 -11.62 13.60
C PHE A 71 -1.56 -12.42 14.69
N ASP A 72 -2.10 -13.58 15.00
CA ASP A 72 -1.39 -14.51 15.87
C ASP A 72 -0.42 -15.35 15.05
N VAL A 73 0.85 -14.95 15.07
CA VAL A 73 1.93 -15.68 14.38
C VAL A 73 2.08 -17.09 14.93
N LYS A 74 1.68 -17.36 16.18
CA LYS A 74 1.76 -18.69 16.78
C LYS A 74 0.77 -19.69 16.18
N LYS A 75 -0.24 -19.25 15.44
CA LYS A 75 -1.19 -20.13 14.74
C LYS A 75 -0.65 -20.67 13.41
N LEU A 76 0.55 -20.27 12.99
CA LEU A 76 1.18 -20.70 11.74
C LEU A 76 2.08 -21.92 11.87
N TRP A 77 2.43 -22.34 13.09
CA TRP A 77 3.38 -23.42 13.40
C TRP A 77 2.69 -24.45 14.30
#